data_AF-A0A8B5XHW7-F1
#
_entry.id   AF-A0A8B5XHW7-F1
#
_cell.length_a   1.000
_cell.length_b   1.000
_cell.length_c   1.000
_cell.angle_alpha   90.00
_cell.angle_beta   90.00
_cell.angle_gamma   90.00
#
_symmetry.space_group_name_H-M   'P 1'
#
loop_
_entity.id
_entity.type
_entity.pdbx_description
1 polymer ?
#
loop_
_entity_poly.entity_id
_entity_poly.type
_entity_poly.pdbx_seq_one_letter_code
_entity_poly.pdbx_strand_id
1 'polypeptide(L)'
;MSQHIILPDDVRRAGQICIETLSPARDMNWQRNAAGLDWSCRFTLDHIVGAVTAYAGDLAVRRVEQVEVLRKANAEQSINELLQQVEVASAVLADVCAAAPDDARGYHPSGPADWSGFAAMGCTEILIHTDDICWAFRIEFNVEPELCRRILDRLFPWAPQEGNPWQIMRWATGRGYLEGYESIGPDWEWHSRPLAEWNHGEDHPK
;
A
#
# COMPACT_ATOMS: atom_id res chain seq x y z
N MET A 1 -0.17 25.32 3.83
CA MET A 1 -0.10 24.13 2.97
C MET A 1 -1.41 23.40 3.15
N SER A 2 -2.17 23.18 2.08
CA SER A 2 -3.40 22.38 2.17
C SER A 2 -3.00 20.93 2.42
N GLN A 3 -3.45 20.35 3.53
CA GLN A 3 -3.18 18.95 3.85
C GLN A 3 -4.06 18.09 2.93
N HIS A 4 -3.44 17.21 2.13
CA HIS A 4 -4.21 16.28 1.30
C HIS A 4 -4.71 15.14 2.18
N ILE A 5 -6.03 15.07 2.38
CA ILE A 5 -6.64 14.07 3.27
C ILE A 5 -6.91 12.81 2.48
N ILE A 6 -6.33 11.68 2.89
CA ILE A 6 -6.67 10.36 2.37
C ILE A 6 -8.14 10.03 2.66
N LEU A 7 -8.83 9.50 1.66
CA LEU A 7 -10.23 9.11 1.76
C LEU A 7 -10.36 7.58 1.69
N PRO A 8 -11.37 6.96 2.32
CA PRO A 8 -11.59 5.52 2.17
C PRO A 8 -11.72 5.06 0.70
N ASP A 9 -12.35 5.87 -0.15
CA ASP A 9 -12.49 5.56 -1.58
C ASP A 9 -11.17 5.62 -2.38
N ASP A 10 -10.10 6.21 -1.83
CA ASP A 10 -8.77 6.13 -2.45
C ASP A 10 -8.28 4.68 -2.51
N VAL A 11 -8.67 3.82 -1.55
CA VAL A 11 -8.33 2.39 -1.55
C VAL A 11 -9.01 1.68 -2.72
N ARG A 12 -10.29 2.01 -2.98
CA ARG A 12 -11.00 1.50 -4.17
C ARG A 12 -10.33 1.95 -5.45
N ARG A 13 -9.93 3.23 -5.51
CA ARG A 13 -9.25 3.77 -6.69
C ARG A 13 -7.92 3.05 -6.91
N ALA A 14 -7.13 2.80 -5.87
CA ALA A 14 -5.89 2.02 -5.97
C ALA A 14 -6.15 0.60 -6.48
N GLY A 15 -7.19 -0.07 -5.97
CA GLY A 15 -7.60 -1.40 -6.43
C GLY A 15 -7.99 -1.42 -7.92
N GLN A 16 -8.78 -0.44 -8.35
CA GLN A 16 -9.15 -0.27 -9.77
C GLN A 16 -7.92 -0.05 -10.65
N ILE A 17 -6.99 0.83 -10.25
CA ILE A 17 -5.74 1.09 -10.97
C ILE A 17 -4.94 -0.20 -11.15
N CYS A 18 -4.79 -1.01 -10.08
CA CYS A 18 -4.12 -2.30 -10.13
C CYS A 18 -4.77 -3.24 -11.17
N ILE A 19 -6.08 -3.40 -11.11
CA ILE A 19 -6.84 -4.29 -12.00
C ILE A 19 -6.76 -3.83 -13.45
N GLU A 20 -7.02 -2.54 -13.70
CA GLU A 20 -6.95 -1.94 -15.04
C GLU A 20 -5.56 -2.12 -15.66
N THR A 21 -4.49 -1.94 -14.86
CA THR A 21 -3.11 -2.03 -15.31
C THR A 21 -2.68 -3.47 -15.59
N LEU A 22 -3.03 -4.42 -14.72
CA LEU A 22 -2.52 -5.80 -14.77
C LEU A 22 -3.39 -6.77 -15.56
N SER A 23 -4.67 -6.45 -15.80
CA SER A 23 -5.58 -7.30 -16.58
C SER A 23 -5.06 -7.64 -17.99
N PRO A 24 -4.45 -6.71 -18.75
CA PRO A 24 -3.86 -7.03 -20.06
C PRO A 24 -2.69 -8.02 -19.98
N ALA A 25 -2.05 -8.16 -18.83
CA ALA A 25 -0.88 -9.00 -18.61
C ALA A 25 -1.22 -10.39 -18.04
N ARG A 26 -2.51 -10.74 -17.92
CA ARG A 26 -2.97 -12.00 -17.28
C ARG A 26 -2.38 -13.27 -17.89
N ASP A 27 -2.06 -13.25 -19.19
CA ASP A 27 -1.53 -14.39 -19.94
C ASP A 27 0.02 -14.45 -19.94
N MET A 28 0.69 -13.52 -19.25
CA MET A 28 2.15 -13.51 -19.09
C MET A 28 2.62 -14.58 -18.09
N ASN A 29 3.94 -14.79 -17.96
CA ASN A 29 4.49 -15.70 -16.96
C ASN A 29 4.49 -15.06 -15.56
N TRP A 30 3.44 -15.29 -14.78
CA TRP A 30 3.28 -14.80 -13.41
C TRP A 30 4.13 -15.53 -12.35
N GLN A 31 4.85 -16.60 -12.73
CA GLN A 31 5.79 -17.30 -11.84
C GLN A 31 7.18 -16.65 -11.83
N ARG A 32 7.45 -15.72 -12.75
CA ARG A 32 8.68 -14.94 -12.71
C ARG A 32 8.69 -14.00 -11.50
N ASN A 33 9.87 -13.62 -11.03
CA ASN A 33 10.01 -12.65 -9.95
C ASN A 33 9.52 -11.26 -10.36
N ALA A 34 8.84 -10.59 -9.43
CA ALA A 34 8.59 -9.15 -9.48
C ALA A 34 9.92 -8.38 -9.34
N ALA A 35 9.98 -7.15 -9.84
CA ALA A 35 11.23 -6.40 -9.88
C ALA A 35 11.70 -6.04 -8.47
N GLY A 36 12.96 -6.33 -8.16
CA GLY A 36 13.56 -6.02 -6.86
C GLY A 36 13.12 -6.93 -5.71
N LEU A 37 12.32 -7.98 -5.98
CA LEU A 37 11.83 -8.93 -4.98
C LEU A 37 12.22 -10.36 -5.33
N ASP A 38 12.37 -11.20 -4.31
CA ASP A 38 12.47 -12.66 -4.47
C ASP A 38 11.08 -13.32 -4.65
N TRP A 39 10.03 -12.51 -4.64
CA TRP A 39 8.64 -12.93 -4.80
C TRP A 39 8.25 -13.00 -6.27
N SER A 40 7.50 -14.02 -6.65
CA SER A 40 6.88 -14.08 -7.99
C SER A 40 5.83 -12.98 -8.15
N CYS A 41 5.60 -12.50 -9.37
CA CYS A 41 4.51 -11.54 -9.64
C CYS A 41 3.17 -12.04 -9.09
N ARG A 42 2.91 -13.36 -9.16
CA ARG A 42 1.72 -13.97 -8.57
C ARG A 42 1.70 -13.83 -7.06
N PHE A 43 2.81 -14.17 -6.39
CA PHE A 43 2.90 -14.06 -4.93
C PHE A 43 2.75 -12.60 -4.48
N THR A 44 3.38 -11.67 -5.19
CA THR A 44 3.24 -10.23 -4.95
C THR A 44 1.79 -9.76 -5.05
N LEU A 45 1.02 -10.20 -6.06
CA LEU A 45 -0.40 -9.87 -6.15
C LEU A 45 -1.23 -10.53 -5.03
N ASP A 46 -0.87 -11.75 -4.64
CA ASP A 46 -1.54 -12.44 -3.52
C ASP A 46 -1.26 -11.77 -2.18
N HIS A 47 -0.04 -11.26 -1.98
CA HIS A 47 0.39 -10.47 -0.83
C HIS A 47 -0.44 -9.19 -0.72
N ILE A 48 -0.66 -8.45 -1.82
CA ILE A 48 -1.54 -7.26 -1.84
C ILE A 48 -2.90 -7.61 -1.20
N VAL A 49 -3.55 -8.68 -1.67
CA VAL A 49 -4.85 -9.10 -1.16
C VAL A 49 -4.76 -9.49 0.32
N GLY A 50 -3.70 -10.21 0.71
CA GLY A 50 -3.45 -10.60 2.09
C GLY A 50 -3.31 -9.41 3.05
N ALA A 51 -2.45 -8.45 2.70
CA ALA A 51 -2.18 -7.25 3.49
C ALA A 51 -3.45 -6.39 3.65
N VAL A 52 -4.13 -6.07 2.55
CA VAL A 52 -5.36 -5.26 2.55
C VAL A 52 -6.48 -5.95 3.37
N THR A 53 -6.60 -7.27 3.25
CA THR A 53 -7.58 -8.05 4.04
C THR A 53 -7.24 -8.06 5.53
N ALA A 54 -5.96 -8.16 5.88
CA ALA A 54 -5.52 -8.10 7.28
C ALA A 54 -5.83 -6.74 7.92
N TYR A 55 -5.52 -5.64 7.21
CA TYR A 55 -5.83 -4.28 7.67
C TYR A 55 -7.32 -4.08 7.91
N ALA A 56 -8.18 -4.57 7.00
CA ALA A 56 -9.62 -4.50 7.17
C ALA A 56 -10.09 -5.31 8.39
N GLY A 57 -9.55 -6.52 8.59
CA GLY A 57 -9.87 -7.37 9.72
C GLY A 57 -9.48 -6.73 11.05
N ASP A 58 -8.23 -6.29 11.19
CA ASP A 58 -7.70 -5.72 12.43
C ASP A 58 -8.41 -4.42 12.82
N LEU A 59 -8.73 -3.57 11.84
CA LEU A 59 -9.52 -2.36 12.09
C LEU A 59 -10.98 -2.68 12.46
N ALA A 60 -11.62 -3.63 11.77
CA ALA A 60 -13.01 -4.00 12.02
C ALA A 60 -13.24 -4.52 13.44
N VAL A 61 -12.27 -5.26 13.99
CA VAL A 61 -12.33 -5.76 15.38
C VAL A 61 -11.59 -4.86 16.38
N ARG A 62 -11.03 -3.73 15.93
CA ARG A 62 -10.25 -2.76 16.72
C ARG A 62 -9.14 -3.42 17.54
N ARG A 63 -8.48 -4.39 16.94
CA ARG A 63 -7.49 -5.25 17.60
C ARG A 63 -6.12 -4.62 17.45
N VAL A 64 -5.41 -4.42 18.55
CA VAL A 64 -4.04 -3.88 18.57
C VAL A 64 -2.96 -4.93 18.88
N GLU A 65 -3.33 -6.22 18.82
CA GLU A 65 -2.45 -7.37 19.03
C GLU A 65 -2.35 -8.22 17.76
N GLN A 66 -1.20 -8.84 17.52
CA GLN A 66 -1.03 -9.74 16.39
C GLN A 66 -1.85 -11.02 16.56
N VAL A 67 -2.50 -11.46 15.49
CA VAL A 67 -3.17 -12.76 15.41
C VAL A 67 -2.81 -13.53 14.15
N GLU A 68 -3.26 -14.77 14.11
CA GLU A 68 -3.10 -15.65 12.95
C GLU A 68 -3.72 -15.05 11.69
N VAL A 69 -3.06 -15.30 10.55
CA VAL A 69 -3.39 -14.70 9.25
C VAL A 69 -4.80 -15.10 8.83
N LEU A 70 -5.65 -14.10 8.58
CA LEU A 70 -7.07 -14.29 8.21
C LEU A 70 -7.26 -15.02 6.88
N ARG A 71 -6.32 -14.88 5.94
CA ARG A 71 -6.40 -15.42 4.58
C ARG A 71 -5.24 -16.36 4.29
N LYS A 72 -5.57 -17.57 3.83
CA LYS A 72 -4.59 -18.50 3.25
C LYS A 72 -4.60 -18.36 1.72
N ALA A 73 -3.44 -18.13 1.14
CA ALA A 73 -3.26 -18.11 -0.31
C ALA A 73 -3.76 -19.42 -0.95
N ASN A 74 -4.53 -19.31 -2.03
CA ASN A 74 -4.92 -20.46 -2.84
C ASN A 74 -4.09 -20.47 -4.13
N ALA A 75 -3.16 -21.42 -4.22
CA ALA A 75 -2.25 -21.55 -5.36
C ALA A 75 -2.96 -21.94 -6.67
N GLU A 76 -4.16 -22.52 -6.59
CA GLU A 76 -4.94 -22.97 -7.75
C GLU A 76 -5.76 -21.84 -8.40
N GLN A 77 -5.90 -20.69 -7.71
CA GLN A 77 -6.60 -19.53 -8.28
C GLN A 77 -5.86 -19.01 -9.51
N SER A 78 -6.63 -18.74 -10.56
CA SER A 78 -6.21 -18.01 -11.75
C SER A 78 -5.86 -16.56 -11.41
N ILE A 79 -5.10 -15.91 -12.30
CA ILE A 79 -4.77 -14.49 -12.15
C ILE A 79 -6.03 -13.60 -12.19
N ASN A 80 -7.02 -13.97 -13.01
CA ASN A 80 -8.29 -13.23 -13.06
C ASN A 80 -9.04 -13.29 -11.74
N GLU A 81 -9.10 -14.47 -11.10
CA GLU A 81 -9.71 -14.60 -9.78
C GLU A 81 -8.93 -13.82 -8.73
N LEU A 82 -7.60 -13.81 -8.82
CA LEU A 82 -6.76 -13.05 -7.88
C LEU A 82 -6.92 -11.52 -8.04
N LEU A 83 -7.09 -11.02 -9.27
CA LEU A 83 -7.44 -9.62 -9.54
C LEU A 83 -8.83 -9.27 -8.99
N GLN A 84 -9.82 -10.16 -9.09
CA GLN A 84 -11.13 -9.97 -8.45
C GLN A 84 -11.02 -9.92 -6.92
N GLN A 85 -10.07 -10.66 -6.32
CA GLN A 85 -9.82 -10.57 -4.88
C GLN A 85 -9.22 -9.23 -4.47
N VAL A 86 -8.45 -8.55 -5.35
CA VAL A 86 -8.01 -7.16 -5.10
C VAL A 86 -9.20 -6.21 -5.04
N GLU A 87 -10.18 -6.37 -5.95
CA GLU A 87 -11.42 -5.59 -5.94
C GLU A 87 -12.18 -5.79 -4.61
N VAL A 88 -12.36 -7.04 -4.20
CA VAL A 88 -13.06 -7.36 -2.95
C VAL A 88 -12.30 -6.80 -1.74
N ALA A 89 -11.00 -7.04 -1.63
CA ALA A 89 -10.22 -6.60 -0.49
C ALA A 89 -10.18 -5.07 -0.39
N SER A 90 -9.98 -4.37 -1.51
CA SER A 90 -9.97 -2.91 -1.53
C SER A 90 -11.33 -2.30 -1.16
N ALA A 91 -12.44 -2.88 -1.64
CA ALA A 91 -13.79 -2.44 -1.27
C ALA A 91 -14.07 -2.70 0.22
N VAL A 92 -13.72 -3.87 0.74
CA VAL A 92 -13.92 -4.20 2.16
C VAL A 92 -13.11 -3.27 3.06
N LEU A 93 -11.82 -3.03 2.77
CA LEU A 93 -11.02 -2.11 3.57
C LEU A 93 -11.60 -0.69 3.53
N ALA A 94 -12.01 -0.22 2.35
CA ALA A 94 -12.61 1.10 2.21
C ALA A 94 -13.92 1.24 3.01
N ASP A 95 -14.80 0.23 3.01
CA ASP A 95 -16.02 0.24 3.84
C ASP A 95 -15.71 0.21 5.34
N VAL A 96 -14.73 -0.60 5.76
CA VAL A 96 -14.31 -0.65 7.17
C VAL A 96 -13.73 0.70 7.60
N CYS A 97 -12.89 1.34 6.78
CA CYS A 97 -12.35 2.66 7.06
C CYS A 97 -13.45 3.72 7.15
N ALA A 98 -14.45 3.68 6.27
CA ALA A 98 -15.57 4.63 6.29
C ALA A 98 -16.48 4.46 7.52
N ALA A 99 -16.59 3.25 8.06
CA ALA A 99 -17.41 2.93 9.22
C ALA A 99 -16.67 3.05 10.57
N ALA A 100 -15.34 3.13 10.55
CA ALA A 100 -14.52 3.16 11.75
C ALA A 100 -14.71 4.49 12.52
N PRO A 101 -14.93 4.45 13.85
CA PRO A 101 -14.90 5.68 14.66
C PRO A 101 -13.48 6.23 14.77
N ASP A 102 -13.36 7.52 15.11
CA ASP A 102 -12.08 8.23 15.20
C ASP A 102 -11.08 7.62 16.19
N ASP A 103 -11.58 6.94 17.23
CA ASP A 103 -10.78 6.27 18.25
C ASP A 103 -10.40 4.82 17.89
N ALA A 104 -10.89 4.27 16.78
CA ALA A 104 -10.56 2.92 16.36
C ALA A 104 -9.07 2.80 16.00
N ARG A 105 -8.44 1.72 16.49
CA ARG A 105 -7.07 1.35 16.15
C ARG A 105 -7.02 -0.13 15.79
N GLY A 106 -6.22 -0.47 14.79
CA GLY A 106 -5.87 -1.85 14.47
C GLY A 106 -4.36 -2.08 14.57
N TYR A 107 -3.98 -3.34 14.64
CA TYR A 107 -2.60 -3.78 14.79
C TYR A 107 -1.84 -3.57 13.49
N HIS A 108 -0.63 -3.03 13.61
CA HIS A 108 0.38 -3.09 12.57
C HIS A 108 1.76 -3.17 13.27
N PRO A 109 2.74 -3.93 12.71
CA PRO A 109 4.07 -4.05 13.32
C PRO A 109 4.76 -2.71 13.62
N SER A 110 4.59 -1.73 12.71
CA SER A 110 5.08 -0.34 12.85
C SER A 110 4.31 0.53 13.85
N GLY A 111 3.32 -0.02 14.56
CA GLY A 111 2.49 0.67 15.54
C GLY A 111 0.98 0.63 15.22
N PRO A 112 0.10 0.80 16.21
CA PRO A 112 -1.35 0.74 15.99
C PRO A 112 -1.85 1.85 15.05
N ALA A 113 -2.50 1.48 13.95
CA ALA A 113 -2.96 2.43 12.93
C ALA A 113 -4.44 2.80 13.11
N ASP A 114 -4.79 4.04 12.77
CA ASP A 114 -6.18 4.48 12.60
C ASP A 114 -6.71 4.16 11.18
N TRP A 115 -7.97 4.47 10.92
CA TRP A 115 -8.59 4.21 9.62
C TRP A 115 -7.83 4.89 8.46
N SER A 116 -7.29 6.09 8.70
CA SER A 116 -6.59 6.86 7.67
C SER A 116 -5.21 6.28 7.38
N GLY A 117 -4.55 5.72 8.40
CA GLY A 117 -3.30 4.97 8.27
C GLY A 117 -3.50 3.71 7.46
N PHE A 118 -4.52 2.90 7.79
CA PHE A 118 -4.82 1.71 7.00
C PHE A 118 -5.28 2.00 5.57
N ALA A 119 -6.04 3.07 5.35
CA ALA A 119 -6.39 3.48 3.99
C ALA A 119 -5.13 3.80 3.17
N ALA A 120 -4.22 4.61 3.72
CA ALA A 120 -2.98 4.97 3.04
C ALA A 120 -2.02 3.77 2.87
N MET A 121 -1.92 2.88 3.86
CA MET A 121 -1.11 1.65 3.78
C MET A 121 -1.68 0.71 2.73
N GLY A 122 -2.99 0.51 2.69
CA GLY A 122 -3.66 -0.28 1.66
C GLY A 122 -3.40 0.25 0.25
N CYS A 123 -3.50 1.58 0.05
CA CYS A 123 -3.10 2.19 -1.22
C CYS A 123 -1.61 1.95 -1.54
N THR A 124 -0.72 2.09 -0.55
CA THR A 124 0.73 1.89 -0.75
C THR A 124 1.05 0.46 -1.16
N GLU A 125 0.53 -0.53 -0.43
CA GLU A 125 0.66 -1.95 -0.75
C GLU A 125 0.17 -2.25 -2.17
N ILE A 126 -1.03 -1.79 -2.52
CA ILE A 126 -1.61 -2.02 -3.85
C ILE A 126 -0.73 -1.39 -4.95
N LEU A 127 -0.36 -0.12 -4.82
CA LEU A 127 0.28 0.64 -5.89
C LEU A 127 1.76 0.30 -6.07
N ILE A 128 2.52 0.19 -4.98
CA ILE A 128 3.97 -0.13 -5.06
C ILE A 128 4.16 -1.55 -5.56
N HIS A 129 3.38 -2.52 -5.09
CA HIS A 129 3.50 -3.89 -5.58
C HIS A 129 2.91 -4.07 -7.00
N THR A 130 1.97 -3.23 -7.41
CA THR A 130 1.61 -3.11 -8.84
C THR A 130 2.80 -2.60 -9.66
N ASP A 131 3.54 -1.59 -9.19
CA ASP A 131 4.78 -1.11 -9.84
C ASP A 131 5.83 -2.22 -9.95
N ASP A 132 6.08 -2.95 -8.85
CA ASP A 132 7.04 -4.07 -8.82
C ASP A 132 6.70 -5.13 -9.90
N ILE A 133 5.40 -5.44 -10.10
CA ILE A 133 4.91 -6.35 -11.15
C ILE A 133 5.05 -5.71 -12.54
N CYS A 134 4.67 -4.45 -12.70
CA CYS A 134 4.76 -3.73 -13.98
C CYS A 134 6.19 -3.67 -14.51
N TRP A 135 7.17 -3.41 -13.63
CA TRP A 135 8.59 -3.44 -14.01
C TRP A 135 9.04 -4.81 -14.50
N ALA A 136 8.60 -5.91 -13.85
CA ALA A 136 8.92 -7.26 -14.28
C ALA A 136 8.34 -7.61 -15.67
N PHE A 137 7.18 -7.03 -15.99
CA PHE A 137 6.50 -7.20 -17.27
C PHE A 137 6.84 -6.11 -18.31
N ARG A 138 7.63 -5.10 -17.95
CA ARG A 138 7.94 -3.92 -18.78
C ARG A 138 6.69 -3.15 -19.22
N ILE A 139 5.74 -3.03 -18.31
CA ILE A 139 4.53 -2.22 -18.44
C ILE A 139 4.84 -0.84 -17.88
N GLU A 140 4.52 0.21 -18.62
CA GLU A 140 4.63 1.58 -18.12
C GLU A 140 3.53 1.82 -17.08
N PHE A 141 3.93 2.33 -15.91
CA PHE A 141 3.02 2.54 -14.80
C PHE A 141 3.33 3.86 -14.07
N ASN A 142 2.28 4.63 -13.82
CA ASN A 142 2.33 5.87 -13.08
C ASN A 142 0.97 6.11 -12.41
N VAL A 143 0.97 6.78 -11.27
CA VAL A 143 -0.23 7.01 -10.46
C VAL A 143 -0.59 8.49 -10.47
N GLU A 144 -1.87 8.82 -10.33
CA GLU A 144 -2.31 10.21 -10.30
C GLU A 144 -1.62 10.98 -9.16
N PRO A 145 -1.07 12.19 -9.43
CA PRO A 145 -0.28 12.93 -8.46
C PRO A 145 -1.01 13.24 -7.13
N GLU A 146 -2.32 13.48 -7.18
CA GLU A 146 -3.11 13.81 -6.00
C GLU A 146 -3.26 12.62 -5.04
N LEU A 147 -3.43 11.41 -5.57
CA LEU A 147 -3.50 10.19 -4.76
C LEU A 147 -2.14 9.93 -4.09
N CYS A 148 -1.05 10.07 -4.84
CA CYS A 148 0.30 9.97 -4.27
C CYS A 148 0.53 11.00 -3.16
N ARG A 149 0.05 12.24 -3.33
CA ARG A 149 0.16 13.29 -2.31
C ARG A 149 -0.62 12.96 -1.04
N ARG A 150 -1.86 12.47 -1.15
CA ARG A 150 -2.66 12.02 0.01
C ARG A 150 -1.94 10.93 0.81
N ILE A 151 -1.31 9.98 0.13
CA ILE A 151 -0.56 8.90 0.76
C ILE A 151 0.72 9.43 1.43
N LEU A 152 1.51 10.23 0.73
CA LEU A 152 2.74 10.83 1.25
C LEU A 152 2.48 11.69 2.48
N ASP A 153 1.49 12.57 2.42
CA ASP A 153 1.11 13.45 3.53
C ASP A 153 0.65 12.65 4.76
N ARG A 154 0.13 11.42 4.58
CA ARG A 154 -0.33 10.56 5.67
C ARG A 154 0.73 9.64 6.25
N LEU A 155 1.54 8.99 5.42
CA LEU A 155 2.45 7.92 5.85
C LEU A 155 3.91 8.34 5.91
N PHE A 156 4.29 9.34 5.12
CA PHE A 156 5.68 9.76 4.96
C PHE A 156 5.78 11.26 5.24
N PRO A 157 5.42 11.73 6.46
CA PRO A 157 5.44 13.16 6.80
C PRO A 157 6.84 13.79 6.74
N TRP A 158 7.88 12.96 6.71
CA TRP A 158 9.29 13.34 6.52
C TRP A 158 9.71 13.43 5.05
N ALA A 159 8.89 12.96 4.10
CA ALA A 159 9.25 12.96 2.68
C ALA A 159 9.19 14.38 2.07
N PRO A 160 9.98 14.61 1.00
CA PRO A 160 9.98 15.88 0.28
C PRO A 160 8.60 16.32 -0.20
N GLN A 161 8.36 17.64 -0.16
CA GLN A 161 7.09 18.25 -0.53
C GLN A 161 7.05 18.71 -2.00
N GLU A 162 8.20 18.87 -2.63
CA GLU A 162 8.33 19.37 -4.00
C GLU A 162 8.84 18.28 -4.92
N GLY A 163 8.35 18.27 -6.16
CA GLY A 163 8.71 17.29 -7.19
C GLY A 163 7.54 16.39 -7.60
N ASN A 164 7.86 15.33 -8.34
CA ASN A 164 6.87 14.35 -8.79
C ASN A 164 6.50 13.40 -7.64
N PRO A 165 5.25 13.41 -7.14
CA PRO A 165 4.87 12.65 -5.95
C PRO A 165 4.91 11.13 -6.18
N TRP A 166 4.76 10.63 -7.41
CA TRP A 166 4.95 9.19 -7.66
C TRP A 166 6.41 8.79 -7.51
N GLN A 167 7.35 9.60 -8.03
CA GLN A 167 8.78 9.33 -7.84
C GLN A 167 9.21 9.42 -6.38
N ILE A 168 8.65 10.38 -5.63
CA ILE A 168 8.89 10.52 -4.19
C ILE A 168 8.35 9.31 -3.43
N MET A 169 7.14 8.84 -3.75
CA MET A 169 6.54 7.67 -3.12
C MET A 169 7.33 6.38 -3.39
N ARG A 170 7.82 6.19 -4.63
CA ARG A 170 8.76 5.09 -4.94
C ARG A 170 10.02 5.20 -4.09
N TRP A 171 10.67 6.35 -4.06
CA TRP A 171 11.89 6.55 -3.27
C TRP A 171 11.67 6.33 -1.77
N ALA A 172 10.57 6.84 -1.21
CA ALA A 172 10.21 6.71 0.21
C ALA A 172 9.94 5.25 0.63
N THR A 173 9.60 4.40 -0.34
CA THR A 173 9.39 2.95 -0.15
C THR A 173 10.60 2.13 -0.60
N GLY A 174 11.78 2.74 -0.70
CA GLY A 174 13.04 2.08 -1.07
C GLY A 174 13.16 1.73 -2.55
N ARG A 175 12.26 2.21 -3.42
CA ARG A 175 12.30 1.99 -4.88
C ARG A 175 12.92 3.18 -5.60
N GLY A 176 13.94 2.91 -6.41
CA GLY A 176 14.49 3.88 -7.36
C GLY A 176 15.29 5.01 -6.70
N TYR A 177 15.54 6.07 -7.48
CA TYR A 177 16.37 7.22 -7.13
C TYR A 177 15.54 8.50 -7.17
N LEU A 178 15.81 9.41 -6.23
CA LEU A 178 15.26 10.76 -6.21
C LEU A 178 16.40 11.78 -6.22
N GLU A 179 16.37 12.69 -7.19
CA GLU A 179 17.46 13.65 -7.37
C GLU A 179 17.63 14.57 -6.16
N GLY A 180 18.86 14.64 -5.65
CA GLY A 180 19.20 15.45 -4.49
C GLY A 180 18.97 14.76 -3.13
N TYR A 181 18.56 13.50 -3.12
CA TYR A 181 18.32 12.73 -1.90
C TYR A 181 19.16 11.45 -1.86
N GLU A 182 19.66 11.11 -0.67
CA GLU A 182 20.28 9.80 -0.42
C GLU A 182 19.24 8.68 -0.55
N SER A 183 19.70 7.45 -0.79
CA SER A 183 18.81 6.29 -0.76
C SER A 183 18.28 6.08 0.65
N ILE A 184 16.98 5.77 0.79
CA ILE A 184 16.37 5.38 2.06
C ILE A 184 16.82 3.96 2.50
N GLY A 185 17.32 3.14 1.57
CA GLY A 185 17.77 1.78 1.89
C GLY A 185 16.61 0.80 2.11
N PRO A 186 16.93 -0.45 2.53
CA PRO A 186 15.94 -1.52 2.65
C PRO A 186 15.13 -1.49 3.95
N ASP A 187 15.60 -0.77 4.98
CA ASP A 187 15.02 -0.74 6.33
C ASP A 187 14.02 0.42 6.51
N TRP A 188 13.49 0.93 5.41
CA TRP A 188 12.53 2.03 5.38
C TRP A 188 11.24 1.68 6.14
N GLU A 189 10.60 2.70 6.73
CA GLU A 189 9.34 2.50 7.45
C GLU A 189 8.37 3.68 7.24
N TRP A 190 7.07 3.38 7.13
CA TRP A 190 6.01 4.38 7.17
C TRP A 190 5.57 4.71 8.60
N HIS A 191 5.01 5.91 8.80
CA HIS A 191 4.36 6.28 10.07
C HIS A 191 2.93 5.73 10.14
N SER A 192 2.78 4.51 10.65
CA SER A 192 1.49 3.81 10.73
C SER A 192 0.52 4.40 11.76
N ARG A 193 1.05 4.88 12.91
CA ARG A 193 0.29 5.52 13.99
C ARG A 193 -0.51 6.73 13.48
N PRO A 194 -1.50 7.23 14.23
CA PRO A 194 -2.20 8.47 13.90
C PRO A 194 -1.20 9.59 13.58
N LEU A 195 -1.49 10.36 12.53
CA LEU A 195 -0.56 11.40 12.08
C LEU A 195 -0.31 12.47 13.16
N ALA A 196 -1.29 12.72 14.03
CA ALA A 196 -1.16 13.62 15.17
C ALA A 196 -0.12 13.15 16.22
N GLU A 197 0.26 11.87 16.19
CA GLU A 197 1.30 11.29 17.05
C GLU A 197 2.69 11.34 16.40
N TRP A 198 2.82 11.92 15.21
CA TRP A 198 4.12 12.13 14.57
C TRP A 198 4.97 13.13 15.36
N ASN A 199 6.11 12.70 15.87
CA ASN A 199 7.02 13.52 16.68
C ASN A 199 8.19 14.12 15.89
N HIS A 200 8.03 14.34 14.58
CA HIS A 200 9.06 14.96 13.73
C HIS A 200 10.40 14.19 13.65
N GLY A 201 10.36 12.87 13.84
CA GLY A 201 11.50 11.99 13.56
C GLY A 201 12.43 11.74 14.75
N GLU A 202 12.00 12.00 15.99
CA GLU A 202 12.75 11.56 17.18
C GLU A 202 12.73 10.02 17.34
N ASP A 203 11.74 9.33 16.77
CA ASP A 203 11.56 7.87 16.87
C ASP A 203 11.87 7.07 15.59
N HIS A 204 12.18 7.69 14.45
CA HIS A 204 12.51 6.95 13.22
C HIS A 204 14.02 6.91 12.98
N PRO A 205 14.65 5.72 13.03
CA PRO A 205 15.90 5.53 12.30
C PRO A 205 15.58 5.65 10.80
N LYS A 206 16.45 6.33 10.07
CA LYS A 206 16.43 6.37 8.60
C LYS A 206 16.37 4.97 8.01
#